data_AF-A0A349NF64-F1
#
_entry.id   AF-A0A349NF64-F1
#
_cell.length_a   1.000
_cell.length_b   1.000
_cell.length_c   1.000
_cell.angle_alpha   90.00
_cell.angle_beta   90.00
_cell.angle_gamma   90.00
#
_symmetry.space_group_name_H-M   'P 1'
#
loop_
_entity.id
_entity.type
_entity.pdbx_description
1 polymer ?
#
loop_
_entity_poly.entity_id
_entity_poly.type
_entity_poly.pdbx_seq_one_letter_code
_entity_poly.pdbx_strand_id
1 'polypeptide(L)'
;MKVCIHISKCLQQIDIHRDLISILANELPQDIEVVSKLENTDVLLIFGAWQIKDSRLAQKALKMGIPYLIIPLGHISKWNIEHYLLKRILQTKIYQNTMIKKASAVLTLAKMENTYLKKLKWNTQIFEIPNSLFTRLTTNKDMSEQVYAICRQTLYSYQSKVEEETHKITDDSIIFHILLIKKRMSHQNIPLSMFQQLHHLLHDTEYNDDELEEKIRKLKLTGFAASLFAVLIQQTGLTEGFIPFPQKRDKLSKTIKKYIK
;
A
#
# COMPACT_ATOMS: atom_id res chain seq x y z
N MET A 1 -8.09 9.29 0.97
CA MET A 1 -6.95 8.39 0.70
C MET A 1 -5.65 9.10 1.06
N LYS A 2 -4.75 8.45 1.81
CA LYS A 2 -3.46 9.03 2.20
C LYS A 2 -2.34 8.58 1.28
N VAL A 3 -1.65 9.51 0.63
CA VAL A 3 -0.58 9.21 -0.33
C VAL A 3 0.75 9.73 0.19
N CYS A 4 1.80 8.91 0.13
CA CYS A 4 3.15 9.35 0.44
C CYS A 4 3.93 9.56 -0.85
N ILE A 5 4.45 10.76 -1.05
CA ILE A 5 5.29 11.10 -2.19
C ILE A 5 6.76 11.02 -1.74
N HIS A 6 7.52 10.10 -2.32
CA HIS A 6 8.94 9.96 -2.09
C HIS A 6 9.74 10.31 -3.33
N ILE A 7 10.68 11.23 -3.17
CA ILE A 7 11.70 11.51 -4.18
C ILE A 7 13.08 11.52 -3.50
N SER A 8 14.05 10.92 -4.19
CA SER A 8 15.44 10.93 -3.75
C SER A 8 16.03 12.35 -3.77
N LYS A 9 16.81 12.71 -2.73
CA LYS A 9 17.42 14.05 -2.58
C LYS A 9 18.23 14.51 -3.81
N CYS A 10 18.90 13.58 -4.48
CA CYS A 10 19.65 13.86 -5.71
C CYS A 10 18.75 14.30 -6.86
N LEU A 11 17.50 13.81 -6.90
CA LEU A 11 16.53 14.17 -7.94
C LEU A 11 15.75 15.43 -7.57
N GLN A 12 15.60 15.74 -6.29
CA GLN A 12 15.02 17.02 -5.81
C GLN A 12 15.85 18.25 -6.20
N GLN A 13 17.15 18.06 -6.48
CA GLN A 13 18.04 19.11 -6.95
C GLN A 13 17.78 19.50 -8.41
N ILE A 14 17.06 18.67 -9.16
CA ILE A 14 16.69 18.96 -10.55
C ILE A 14 15.37 19.73 -10.52
N ASP A 15 15.40 20.98 -11.01
CA ASP A 15 14.27 21.92 -10.93
C ASP A 15 12.98 21.34 -11.53
N ILE A 16 13.09 20.69 -12.69
CA ILE A 16 11.95 20.05 -13.36
C ILE A 16 11.24 19.01 -12.48
N HIS A 17 11.99 18.19 -11.73
CA HIS A 17 11.39 17.17 -10.87
C HIS A 17 10.76 17.78 -9.62
N ARG A 18 11.32 18.89 -9.14
CA ARG A 18 10.73 19.68 -8.06
C ARG A 18 9.41 20.29 -8.51
N ASP A 19 9.36 20.87 -9.70
CA ASP A 19 8.16 21.48 -10.27
C ASP A 19 7.05 20.45 -10.50
N LEU A 20 7.41 19.24 -10.94
CA LEU A 20 6.44 18.15 -11.08
C LEU A 20 5.81 17.78 -9.73
N ILE A 21 6.61 17.71 -8.67
CA ILE A 21 6.13 17.37 -7.34
C ILE A 21 5.31 18.51 -6.75
N SER A 22 5.70 19.77 -6.98
CA SER A 22 4.92 20.91 -6.52
C SER A 22 3.55 20.95 -7.20
N ILE A 23 3.47 20.63 -8.50
CA ILE A 23 2.19 20.47 -9.20
C ILE A 23 1.34 19.40 -8.53
N LEU A 24 1.87 18.20 -8.29
CA LEU A 24 1.10 17.11 -7.67
C LEU A 24 0.68 17.43 -6.23
N ALA A 25 1.50 18.18 -5.50
CA ALA A 25 1.19 18.59 -4.13
C ALA A 25 0.17 19.74 -4.07
N ASN A 26 0.11 20.60 -5.08
CA ASN A 26 -0.80 21.75 -5.12
C ASN A 26 -2.16 21.39 -5.76
N GLU A 27 -2.17 20.54 -6.78
CA GLU A 27 -3.36 20.13 -7.53
C GLU A 27 -3.97 18.84 -6.96
N LEU A 28 -4.23 18.82 -5.65
CA LEU A 28 -4.78 17.65 -4.96
C LEU A 28 -6.31 17.56 -5.10
N PRO A 29 -6.87 16.40 -5.48
CA PRO A 29 -8.29 16.12 -5.30
C PRO A 29 -8.71 16.23 -3.82
N GLN A 30 -9.95 16.66 -3.56
CA GLN A 30 -10.46 16.93 -2.20
C GLN A 30 -10.39 15.72 -1.25
N ASP A 31 -10.41 14.50 -1.79
CA ASP A 31 -10.39 13.24 -1.04
C ASP A 31 -8.96 12.75 -0.68
N ILE A 32 -7.92 13.48 -1.07
CA ILE A 32 -6.52 13.03 -0.99
C ILE A 32 -5.72 13.89 -0.03
N GLU A 33 -5.02 13.21 0.87
CA GLU A 33 -4.11 13.82 1.83
C GLU A 33 -2.68 13.34 1.56
N VAL A 34 -1.73 14.27 1.40
CA VAL A 34 -0.31 13.93 1.23
C VAL A 34 0.37 13.81 2.58
N VAL A 35 0.93 12.65 2.87
CA VAL A 35 1.54 12.34 4.18
C VAL A 35 3.03 12.04 4.03
N SER A 36 3.84 12.54 4.96
CA SER A 36 5.29 12.35 4.95
C SER A 36 5.75 11.00 5.53
N LYS A 37 4.95 10.40 6.41
CA LYS A 37 5.27 9.15 7.11
C LYS A 37 4.61 7.94 6.44
N LEU A 38 5.42 6.92 6.17
CA LEU A 38 4.98 5.65 5.58
C LEU A 38 3.90 4.93 6.42
N GLU A 39 3.94 5.05 7.75
CA GLU A 39 3.00 4.40 8.68
C GLU A 39 1.55 4.90 8.56
N ASN A 40 1.34 6.08 7.99
CA ASN A 40 0.01 6.64 7.81
C ASN A 40 -0.40 6.66 6.32
N THR A 41 0.25 5.84 5.50
CA THR A 41 0.12 5.87 4.04
C THR A 41 -0.71 4.70 3.53
N ASP A 42 -1.65 4.98 2.64
CA ASP A 42 -2.40 3.96 1.91
C ASP A 42 -1.68 3.55 0.62
N VAL A 43 -1.06 4.51 -0.08
CA VAL A 43 -0.32 4.29 -1.33
C VAL A 43 0.99 5.07 -1.33
N LEU A 44 2.10 4.40 -1.66
CA LEU A 44 3.42 5.03 -1.77
C LEU A 44 3.76 5.34 -3.23
N LEU A 45 4.06 6.59 -3.55
CA LEU A 45 4.52 7.03 -4.86
C LEU A 45 6.01 7.32 -4.82
N ILE A 46 6.80 6.57 -5.61
CA ILE A 46 8.25 6.71 -5.66
C ILE A 46 8.68 7.33 -6.99
N PHE A 47 9.42 8.44 -6.92
CA PHE A 47 10.01 9.10 -8.07
C PHE A 47 11.47 8.69 -8.24
N GLY A 48 11.79 8.17 -9.42
CA GLY A 48 13.11 7.65 -9.77
C GLY A 48 13.18 6.12 -9.72
N ALA A 49 14.30 5.58 -10.22
CA ALA A 49 14.47 4.14 -10.39
C ALA A 49 15.87 3.59 -10.06
N TRP A 50 16.82 4.45 -9.64
CA TRP A 50 18.22 4.07 -9.50
C TRP A 50 18.80 4.24 -8.09
N GLN A 51 18.06 4.72 -7.08
CA GLN A 51 18.62 4.76 -5.73
C GLN A 51 18.30 3.50 -4.94
N ILE A 52 19.32 2.94 -4.28
CA ILE A 52 19.15 1.80 -3.37
C ILE A 52 18.23 2.16 -2.20
N LYS A 53 18.19 3.44 -1.79
CA LYS A 53 17.30 3.96 -0.74
C LYS A 53 15.83 3.80 -1.15
N ASP A 54 15.50 4.12 -2.40
CA ASP A 54 14.16 3.94 -2.96
C ASP A 54 13.75 2.46 -2.95
N SER A 55 14.66 1.55 -3.31
CA SER A 55 14.38 0.10 -3.27
C SER A 55 14.18 -0.41 -1.85
N ARG A 56 14.99 0.05 -0.88
CA ARG A 56 14.78 -0.30 0.54
C ARG A 56 13.45 0.22 1.06
N LEU A 57 13.04 1.42 0.65
CA LEU A 57 11.74 1.99 0.99
C LEU A 57 10.60 1.17 0.38
N ALA A 58 10.69 0.81 -0.90
CA ALA A 58 9.72 -0.06 -1.57
C ALA A 58 9.59 -1.43 -0.89
N GLN A 59 10.71 -2.05 -0.48
CA GLN A 59 10.68 -3.29 0.28
C GLN A 59 10.03 -3.12 1.66
N LYS A 60 10.27 -1.99 2.33
CA LYS A 60 9.61 -1.67 3.60
C LYS A 60 8.09 -1.51 3.41
N ALA A 61 7.67 -0.80 2.37
CA ALA A 61 6.26 -0.64 2.01
C ALA A 61 5.57 -1.98 1.78
N LEU A 62 6.19 -2.88 1.00
CA LEU A 62 5.67 -4.24 0.78
C LEU A 62 5.52 -5.04 2.07
N LYS A 63 6.51 -4.97 2.98
CA LYS A 63 6.42 -5.63 4.30
C LYS A 63 5.31 -5.05 5.16
N MET A 64 5.02 -3.77 4.99
CA MET A 64 3.91 -3.06 5.64
C MET A 64 2.56 -3.25 4.92
N GLY A 65 2.50 -4.04 3.85
CA GLY A 65 1.30 -4.23 3.04
C GLY A 65 0.89 -3.02 2.20
N ILE A 66 1.75 -2.01 2.07
CA ILE A 66 1.43 -0.77 1.35
C ILE A 66 1.77 -0.96 -0.13
N PRO A 67 0.79 -0.89 -1.06
CA PRO A 67 1.07 -0.88 -2.48
C PRO A 67 1.86 0.38 -2.86
N TYR A 68 2.78 0.23 -3.82
CA TYR A 68 3.58 1.35 -4.29
C TYR A 68 3.62 1.43 -5.80
N LEU A 69 3.72 2.68 -6.27
CA LEU A 69 3.85 3.04 -7.67
C LEU A 69 5.23 3.65 -7.90
N ILE A 70 5.75 3.45 -9.11
CA ILE A 70 7.04 4.02 -9.53
C ILE A 70 6.81 4.96 -10.71
N ILE A 71 7.34 6.18 -10.61
CA ILE A 71 7.49 7.12 -11.72
C ILE A 71 8.98 7.23 -12.04
N PRO A 72 9.47 6.58 -13.10
CA PRO A 72 10.91 6.50 -13.33
C PRO A 72 11.55 7.80 -13.83
N LEU A 73 10.77 8.69 -14.46
CA LEU A 73 11.22 10.00 -14.98
C LEU A 73 12.26 9.90 -16.11
N GLY A 74 12.10 8.95 -17.04
CA GLY A 74 13.03 8.72 -18.16
C GLY A 74 14.32 8.00 -17.75
N HIS A 75 14.46 7.66 -16.47
CA HIS A 75 15.64 6.99 -15.95
C HIS A 75 15.80 5.56 -16.46
N ILE A 76 14.70 4.87 -16.77
CA ILE A 76 14.72 3.51 -17.33
C ILE A 76 14.59 3.63 -18.85
N SER A 77 15.54 4.28 -19.49
CA SER A 77 15.66 4.35 -20.94
C SER A 77 16.85 3.52 -21.42
N LYS A 78 16.81 3.06 -22.67
CA LYS A 78 17.88 2.29 -23.31
C LYS A 78 19.23 3.00 -23.14
N TRP A 79 19.28 4.28 -23.50
CA TRP A 79 20.47 5.12 -23.39
C TRP A 79 21.02 5.14 -21.97
N ASN A 80 20.16 5.33 -20.96
CA ASN A 80 20.61 5.46 -19.59
C ASN A 80 21.13 4.13 -19.00
N ILE A 81 20.58 2.98 -19.41
CA ILE A 81 21.08 1.66 -19.00
C ILE A 81 22.43 1.36 -19.69
N GLU A 82 22.56 1.68 -20.98
CA GLU A 82 23.73 1.36 -21.79
C GLU A 82 24.90 2.34 -21.56
N HIS A 83 24.67 3.59 -21.18
CA HIS A 83 25.74 4.60 -21.11
C HIS A 83 26.72 4.43 -19.92
N TYR A 84 26.37 3.64 -18.90
CA TYR A 84 27.23 3.39 -17.72
C TYR A 84 27.41 1.88 -17.46
N LEU A 85 27.37 1.09 -18.54
CA LEU A 85 27.35 -0.38 -18.64
C LEU A 85 27.52 -1.14 -17.32
N LEU A 86 28.73 -1.21 -16.75
CA LEU A 86 29.02 -2.14 -15.66
C LEU A 86 28.25 -1.84 -14.36
N LYS A 87 28.26 -0.61 -13.85
CA LYS A 87 27.58 -0.28 -12.58
C LYS A 87 26.06 -0.33 -12.76
N ARG A 88 25.53 0.10 -13.90
CA ARG A 88 24.08 0.10 -14.12
C ARG A 88 23.54 -1.29 -14.37
N ILE A 89 24.25 -2.17 -15.08
CA ILE A 89 23.87 -3.58 -15.23
C ILE A 89 23.82 -4.26 -13.85
N LEU A 90 24.80 -4.02 -12.98
CA LEU A 90 24.81 -4.54 -11.61
C LEU A 90 23.62 -3.99 -10.79
N GLN A 91 23.38 -2.69 -10.80
CA GLN A 91 22.24 -2.06 -10.12
C GLN A 91 20.89 -2.58 -10.64
N THR A 92 20.80 -2.79 -11.96
CA THR A 92 19.63 -3.36 -12.62
C THR A 92 19.32 -4.75 -12.09
N LYS A 93 20.34 -5.62 -12.04
CA LYS A 93 20.20 -6.99 -11.53
C LYS A 93 19.91 -7.04 -10.02
N ILE A 94 20.55 -6.19 -9.23
CA ILE A 94 20.49 -6.26 -7.77
C ILE A 94 19.14 -5.77 -7.21
N TYR A 95 18.67 -4.58 -7.63
CA TYR A 95 17.49 -3.99 -6.99
C TYR A 95 16.46 -3.39 -7.94
N GLN A 96 16.86 -2.77 -9.05
CA GLN A 96 15.91 -2.05 -9.90
C GLN A 96 14.91 -3.00 -10.56
N ASN A 97 15.36 -4.11 -11.15
CA ASN A 97 14.47 -5.07 -11.79
C ASN A 97 13.45 -5.63 -10.79
N THR A 98 13.93 -6.00 -9.60
CA THR A 98 13.09 -6.49 -8.50
C THR A 98 12.10 -5.43 -8.01
N MET A 99 12.52 -4.18 -7.90
CA MET A 99 11.69 -3.05 -7.48
C MET A 99 10.58 -2.78 -8.51
N ILE A 100 10.89 -2.79 -9.80
CA ILE A 100 9.87 -2.54 -10.84
C ILE A 100 8.93 -3.74 -10.99
N LYS A 101 9.46 -4.97 -10.91
CA LYS A 101 8.65 -6.20 -10.95
C LYS A 101 7.63 -6.30 -9.82
N LYS A 102 8.01 -5.85 -8.63
CA LYS A 102 7.15 -5.90 -7.44
C LYS A 102 6.28 -4.66 -7.25
N ALA A 103 6.45 -3.63 -8.09
CA ALA A 103 5.60 -2.46 -8.03
C ALA A 103 4.16 -2.83 -8.42
N SER A 104 3.19 -2.22 -7.74
CA SER A 104 1.78 -2.48 -8.06
C SER A 104 1.38 -1.85 -9.40
N ALA A 105 1.98 -0.70 -9.72
CA ALA A 105 1.90 -0.07 -11.03
C ALA A 105 3.16 0.75 -11.33
N VAL A 106 3.45 0.93 -12.62
CA VAL A 106 4.53 1.80 -13.11
C VAL A 106 3.90 2.90 -13.97
N LEU A 107 4.25 4.14 -13.70
CA LEU A 107 3.66 5.29 -14.35
C LEU A 107 4.73 6.06 -15.11
N THR A 108 4.47 6.26 -16.40
CA THR A 108 5.42 6.83 -17.35
C THR A 108 4.90 8.16 -17.84
N LEU A 109 5.79 9.16 -17.90
CA LEU A 109 5.41 10.53 -18.27
C LEU A 109 5.69 10.84 -19.75
N ALA A 110 6.28 9.88 -20.47
CA ALA A 110 6.64 9.99 -21.86
C ALA A 110 6.30 8.70 -22.62
N LYS A 111 5.71 8.85 -23.81
CA LYS A 111 5.36 7.73 -24.70
C LYS A 111 6.56 6.83 -25.03
N MET A 112 7.73 7.43 -25.24
CA MET A 112 8.96 6.69 -25.52
C MET A 112 9.40 5.82 -24.33
N GLU A 113 9.22 6.31 -23.11
CA GLU A 113 9.50 5.54 -21.89
C GLU A 113 8.50 4.37 -21.74
N ASN A 114 7.21 4.62 -21.99
CA ASN A 114 6.18 3.58 -21.96
C ASN A 114 6.50 2.43 -22.93
N THR A 115 6.78 2.76 -24.19
CA THR A 115 7.07 1.75 -25.21
C THR A 115 8.31 0.91 -24.86
N TYR A 116 9.32 1.52 -24.24
CA TYR A 116 10.52 0.82 -23.81
C TYR A 116 10.26 -0.11 -22.62
N LEU A 117 9.54 0.36 -21.59
CA LEU A 117 9.19 -0.48 -20.43
C LEU A 117 8.28 -1.65 -20.80
N LYS A 118 7.34 -1.44 -21.74
CA LYS A 118 6.51 -2.51 -22.31
C LYS A 118 7.35 -3.57 -23.03
N LYS A 119 8.40 -3.17 -23.75
CA LYS A 119 9.35 -4.11 -24.39
C LYS A 119 10.15 -4.91 -23.36
N LEU A 120 10.54 -4.30 -22.23
CA LEU A 120 11.28 -4.98 -21.15
C LEU A 120 10.44 -6.02 -20.40
N LYS A 121 9.10 -5.88 -20.39
CA LYS A 121 8.16 -6.79 -19.71
C LYS A 121 8.47 -7.01 -18.21
N TRP A 122 9.04 -6.00 -17.55
CA TRP A 122 9.33 -6.09 -16.12
C TRP A 122 8.06 -5.97 -15.27
N ASN A 123 7.04 -5.23 -15.73
CA ASN A 123 5.75 -5.12 -15.07
C ASN A 123 4.63 -5.17 -16.12
N THR A 124 3.47 -5.70 -15.75
CA THR A 124 2.28 -5.76 -16.60
C THR A 124 1.41 -4.50 -16.48
N GLN A 125 1.43 -3.84 -15.32
CA GLN A 125 0.63 -2.65 -15.01
C GLN A 125 1.47 -1.39 -15.28
N ILE A 126 1.52 -0.99 -16.56
CA ILE A 126 2.23 0.21 -17.00
C ILE A 126 1.23 1.21 -17.57
N PHE A 127 1.19 2.40 -16.98
CA PHE A 127 0.33 3.50 -17.37
C PHE A 127 1.15 4.64 -17.98
N GLU A 128 0.57 5.32 -18.96
CA GLU A 128 1.15 6.51 -19.59
C GLU A 128 0.28 7.70 -19.27
N ILE A 129 0.92 8.76 -18.76
CA ILE A 129 0.29 10.05 -18.54
C ILE A 129 1.14 11.09 -19.26
N PRO A 130 0.56 11.98 -20.09
CA PRO A 130 1.30 13.08 -20.67
C PRO A 130 1.86 13.99 -19.56
N ASN A 131 3.13 14.39 -19.67
CA ASN A 131 3.70 15.34 -18.71
C ASN A 131 3.24 16.77 -19.02
N SER A 132 2.56 17.43 -18.09
CA SER A 132 2.10 18.81 -18.26
C SER A 132 3.23 19.84 -18.38
N LEU A 133 4.42 19.55 -17.81
CA LEU A 133 5.58 20.44 -17.89
C LEU A 133 6.22 20.46 -19.29
N PHE A 134 6.14 19.35 -20.02
CA PHE A 134 6.79 19.22 -21.33
C PHE A 134 5.82 19.27 -22.49
N THR A 135 4.57 18.89 -22.27
CA THR A 135 3.58 18.75 -23.33
C THR A 135 2.37 19.63 -23.03
N ARG A 136 1.91 20.36 -24.05
CA ARG A 136 0.64 21.12 -23.99
C ARG A 136 -0.60 20.23 -24.16
N LEU A 137 -0.43 18.91 -24.09
CA LEU A 137 -1.47 17.92 -24.33
C LEU A 137 -2.38 17.72 -23.10
N THR A 138 -1.94 18.17 -21.93
CA THR A 138 -2.67 18.04 -20.66
C THR A 138 -2.45 19.27 -19.81
N THR A 139 -3.42 19.59 -18.95
CA THR A 139 -3.22 20.59 -17.90
C THR A 139 -2.54 19.95 -16.68
N ASN A 140 -2.01 20.80 -15.79
CA ASN A 140 -1.46 20.36 -14.50
C ASN A 140 -2.49 19.60 -13.66
N LYS A 141 -3.72 20.10 -13.64
CA LYS A 141 -4.84 19.51 -12.93
C LYS A 141 -5.20 18.14 -13.51
N ASP A 142 -5.37 18.03 -14.82
CA ASP A 142 -5.74 16.76 -15.47
C ASP A 142 -4.66 15.68 -15.29
N MET A 143 -3.37 16.08 -15.32
CA MET A 143 -2.26 15.16 -15.05
C MET A 143 -2.32 14.65 -13.61
N SER A 144 -2.53 15.55 -12.64
CA SER A 144 -2.64 15.20 -11.23
C SER A 144 -3.83 14.26 -10.98
N GLU A 145 -4.99 14.59 -11.52
CA GLU A 145 -6.20 13.76 -11.41
C GLU A 145 -5.98 12.34 -11.95
N GLN A 146 -5.30 12.20 -13.08
CA GLN A 146 -4.95 10.89 -13.66
C GLN A 146 -3.97 10.11 -12.78
N VAL A 147 -2.92 10.75 -12.23
CA VAL A 147 -1.97 10.10 -11.30
C VAL A 147 -2.73 9.53 -10.10
N TYR A 148 -3.61 10.35 -9.51
CA TYR A 148 -4.36 9.95 -8.33
C TYR A 148 -5.48 8.93 -8.62
N ALA A 149 -6.07 8.97 -9.82
CA ALA A 149 -7.00 7.93 -10.27
C ALA A 149 -6.31 6.56 -10.33
N ILE A 150 -5.07 6.51 -10.83
CA ILE A 150 -4.28 5.27 -10.89
C ILE A 150 -3.87 4.83 -9.47
N CYS A 151 -3.55 5.76 -8.57
CA CYS A 151 -3.33 5.42 -7.16
C CYS A 151 -4.57 4.75 -6.53
N ARG A 152 -5.78 5.28 -6.78
CA ARG A 152 -7.04 4.67 -6.31
C ARG A 152 -7.25 3.28 -6.91
N GLN A 153 -7.10 3.14 -8.23
CA GLN A 153 -7.24 1.84 -8.90
C GLN A 153 -6.25 0.81 -8.35
N THR A 154 -5.01 1.25 -8.08
CA THR A 154 -3.95 0.39 -7.53
C THR A 154 -4.28 -0.05 -6.12
N LEU A 155 -4.77 0.87 -5.27
CA LEU A 155 -5.19 0.56 -3.92
C LEU A 155 -6.35 -0.44 -3.91
N TYR A 156 -7.38 -0.19 -4.72
CA TYR A 156 -8.54 -1.07 -4.83
C TYR A 156 -8.16 -2.47 -5.31
N SER A 157 -7.33 -2.55 -6.35
CA SER A 157 -6.82 -3.82 -6.89
C SER A 157 -5.97 -4.58 -5.86
N TYR A 158 -5.22 -3.85 -5.03
CA TYR A 158 -4.42 -4.45 -3.96
C TYR A 158 -5.31 -5.01 -2.85
N GLN A 159 -6.29 -4.23 -2.38
CA GLN A 159 -7.26 -4.66 -1.36
C GLN A 159 -8.04 -5.89 -1.82
N SER A 160 -8.54 -5.88 -3.05
CA SER A 160 -9.28 -7.02 -3.63
C SER A 160 -8.44 -8.30 -3.64
N LYS A 161 -7.14 -8.21 -3.96
CA LYS A 161 -6.22 -9.36 -3.92
C LYS A 161 -6.02 -9.87 -2.49
N VAL A 162 -5.87 -8.96 -1.53
CA VAL A 162 -5.71 -9.32 -0.12
C VAL A 162 -6.96 -10.04 0.40
N GLU A 163 -8.14 -9.58 0.01
CA GLU A 163 -9.43 -10.21 0.33
C GLU A 163 -9.53 -11.60 -0.33
N GLU A 164 -9.25 -11.72 -1.63
CA GLU A 164 -9.27 -13.00 -2.36
C GLU A 164 -8.30 -14.03 -1.73
N GLU A 165 -7.08 -13.61 -1.39
CA GLU A 165 -6.12 -14.46 -0.69
C GLU A 165 -6.59 -14.87 0.71
N THR A 166 -7.38 -14.02 1.38
CA THR A 166 -7.91 -14.33 2.71
C THR A 166 -9.10 -15.29 2.62
N HIS A 167 -9.97 -15.13 1.62
CA HIS A 167 -11.05 -16.08 1.35
C HIS A 167 -10.54 -17.49 1.04
N LYS A 168 -9.39 -17.62 0.35
CA LYS A 168 -8.74 -18.94 0.15
C LYS A 168 -8.33 -19.63 1.45
N ILE A 169 -8.20 -18.89 2.56
CA ILE A 169 -7.82 -19.44 3.87
C ILE A 169 -9.06 -19.84 4.67
N THR A 170 -10.14 -19.06 4.59
CA THR A 170 -11.34 -19.28 5.38
C THR A 170 -12.59 -18.71 4.71
N ASP A 171 -13.68 -19.46 4.80
CA ASP A 171 -15.02 -19.03 4.40
C ASP A 171 -15.81 -18.41 5.57
N ASP A 172 -15.26 -18.49 6.79
CA ASP A 172 -15.89 -17.97 8.01
C ASP A 172 -15.73 -16.45 8.11
N SER A 173 -16.85 -15.73 8.20
CA SER A 173 -16.89 -14.26 8.16
C SER A 173 -16.15 -13.61 9.32
N ILE A 174 -16.22 -14.19 10.53
CA ILE A 174 -15.58 -13.65 11.73
C ILE A 174 -14.06 -13.83 11.60
N ILE A 175 -13.62 -15.04 11.24
CA ILE A 175 -12.19 -15.33 11.05
C ILE A 175 -11.60 -14.52 9.91
N PHE A 176 -12.35 -14.34 8.82
CA PHE A 176 -11.96 -13.50 7.70
C PHE A 176 -11.64 -12.06 8.17
N HIS A 177 -12.52 -11.44 8.96
CA HIS A 177 -12.29 -10.09 9.47
C HIS A 177 -11.12 -10.03 10.47
N ILE A 178 -10.96 -11.04 11.34
CA ILE A 178 -9.79 -11.15 12.23
C ILE A 178 -8.49 -11.21 11.43
N LEU A 179 -8.46 -11.99 10.34
CA LEU A 179 -7.32 -12.11 9.44
C LEU A 179 -7.03 -10.80 8.70
N LEU A 180 -8.06 -10.09 8.22
CA LEU A 180 -7.88 -8.79 7.58
C LEU A 180 -7.28 -7.76 8.54
N ILE A 181 -7.78 -7.67 9.78
CA ILE A 181 -7.23 -6.79 10.81
C ILE A 181 -5.78 -7.18 11.11
N LYS A 182 -5.49 -8.49 11.23
CA LYS A 182 -4.11 -8.98 11.43
C LYS A 182 -3.18 -8.58 10.29
N LYS A 183 -3.60 -8.73 9.03
CA LYS A 183 -2.82 -8.31 7.86
C LYS A 183 -2.59 -6.79 7.87
N ARG A 184 -3.59 -6.01 8.30
CA ARG A 184 -3.50 -4.54 8.41
C ARG A 184 -2.60 -4.05 9.55
N MET A 185 -2.26 -4.88 10.54
CA MET A 185 -1.35 -4.50 11.64
C MET A 185 0.00 -3.94 11.16
N SER A 186 0.52 -4.46 10.06
CA SER A 186 1.81 -4.02 9.50
C SER A 186 1.76 -2.60 8.95
N HIS A 187 0.57 -2.11 8.57
CA HIS A 187 0.35 -0.74 8.13
C HIS A 187 0.40 0.26 9.27
N GLN A 188 0.14 -0.15 10.52
CA GLN A 188 0.06 0.74 11.69
C GLN A 188 -1.06 1.79 11.64
N ASN A 189 -1.99 1.64 10.71
CA ASN A 189 -3.15 2.49 10.48
C ASN A 189 -4.36 1.60 10.11
N ILE A 190 -5.06 1.12 11.14
CA ILE A 190 -6.23 0.26 11.01
C ILE A 190 -7.48 1.14 11.16
N PRO A 191 -8.35 1.20 10.14
CA PRO A 191 -9.60 1.94 10.23
C PRO A 191 -10.50 1.41 11.34
N LEU A 192 -11.11 2.30 12.12
CA LEU A 192 -12.12 1.92 13.12
C LEU A 192 -13.29 1.12 12.51
N SER A 193 -13.63 1.38 11.25
CA SER A 193 -14.69 0.66 10.53
C SER A 193 -14.49 -0.86 10.48
N MET A 194 -13.23 -1.34 10.42
CA MET A 194 -12.95 -2.79 10.45
C MET A 194 -13.32 -3.42 11.80
N PHE A 195 -13.16 -2.67 12.89
CA PHE A 195 -13.56 -3.11 14.22
C PHE A 195 -15.07 -3.07 14.40
N GLN A 196 -15.74 -2.05 13.84
CA GLN A 196 -17.20 -1.96 13.84
C GLN A 196 -17.83 -3.11 13.04
N GLN A 197 -17.27 -3.46 11.87
CA GLN A 197 -17.72 -4.61 11.08
C GLN A 197 -17.57 -5.92 11.86
N LEU A 198 -16.42 -6.15 12.50
CA LEU A 198 -16.23 -7.33 13.34
C LEU A 198 -17.18 -7.35 14.55
N HIS A 199 -17.44 -6.19 15.15
CA HIS A 199 -18.43 -6.04 16.23
C HIS A 199 -19.84 -6.41 15.77
N HIS A 200 -20.28 -5.91 14.62
CA HIS A 200 -21.58 -6.27 14.04
C HIS A 200 -21.67 -7.76 13.75
N LEU A 201 -20.62 -8.38 13.20
CA LEU A 201 -20.63 -9.82 12.97
C LEU A 201 -20.76 -10.61 14.27
N LEU A 202 -20.03 -10.25 15.32
CA LEU A 202 -20.13 -10.94 16.62
C LEU A 202 -21.50 -10.77 17.29
N HIS A 203 -22.20 -9.67 17.03
CA HIS A 203 -23.51 -9.40 17.62
C HIS A 203 -24.65 -10.02 16.81
N ASP A 204 -24.59 -9.91 15.48
CA ASP A 204 -25.71 -10.20 14.58
C ASP A 204 -25.68 -11.61 13.99
N THR A 205 -24.56 -12.34 14.16
CA THR A 205 -24.45 -13.72 13.67
C THR A 205 -24.55 -14.72 14.81
N GLU A 206 -25.39 -15.75 14.63
CA GLU A 206 -25.36 -16.93 15.49
C GLU A 206 -24.16 -17.80 15.07
N TYR A 207 -23.17 -17.92 15.95
CA TYR A 207 -21.99 -18.74 15.72
C TYR A 207 -21.71 -19.63 16.94
N ASN A 208 -21.02 -20.74 16.74
CA ASN A 208 -20.62 -21.65 17.81
C ASN A 208 -19.23 -21.24 18.35
N ASP A 209 -19.17 -20.86 19.62
CA ASP A 209 -17.93 -20.42 20.30
C ASP A 209 -16.82 -21.47 20.23
N ASP A 210 -17.14 -22.74 20.50
CA ASP A 210 -16.17 -23.85 20.51
C ASP A 210 -15.59 -24.09 19.10
N GLU A 211 -16.46 -24.08 18.08
CA GLU A 211 -16.04 -24.28 16.69
C GLU A 211 -15.16 -23.12 16.21
N LEU A 212 -15.54 -21.89 16.54
CA LEU A 212 -14.77 -20.69 16.21
C LEU A 212 -13.40 -20.71 16.91
N GLU A 213 -13.34 -21.10 18.18
CA GLU A 213 -12.09 -21.22 18.92
C GLU A 213 -11.18 -22.28 18.29
N GLU A 214 -11.70 -23.45 17.90
CA GLU A 214 -10.93 -24.47 17.21
C GLU A 214 -10.33 -23.97 15.90
N LYS A 215 -11.11 -23.27 15.07
CA LYS A 215 -10.62 -22.71 13.80
C LYS A 215 -9.53 -21.67 14.03
N ILE A 216 -9.70 -20.78 15.01
CA ILE A 216 -8.70 -19.78 15.41
C ILE A 216 -7.42 -20.44 15.93
N ARG A 217 -7.54 -21.56 16.65
CA ARG A 217 -6.41 -22.37 17.13
C ARG A 217 -5.65 -23.03 15.98
N LYS A 218 -6.36 -23.63 15.01
CA LYS A 218 -5.77 -24.21 13.79
C LYS A 218 -4.96 -23.16 13.00
N LEU A 219 -5.44 -21.92 12.94
CA LEU A 219 -4.76 -20.80 12.28
C LEU A 219 -3.67 -20.12 13.14
N LYS A 220 -3.42 -20.60 14.36
CA LYS A 220 -2.45 -20.03 15.33
C LYS A 220 -2.73 -18.54 15.60
N LEU A 221 -4.01 -18.18 15.70
CA LEU A 221 -4.47 -16.81 15.92
C LEU A 221 -4.93 -16.53 17.36
N THR A 222 -5.01 -17.54 18.22
CA THR A 222 -5.57 -17.44 19.59
C THR A 222 -5.04 -16.23 20.36
N GLY A 223 -3.71 -16.08 20.42
CA GLY A 223 -3.10 -14.94 21.13
C GLY A 223 -3.44 -13.58 20.51
N PHE A 224 -3.52 -13.50 19.17
CA PHE A 224 -3.87 -12.27 18.47
C PHE A 224 -5.35 -11.92 18.69
N ALA A 225 -6.24 -12.90 18.52
CA ALA A 225 -7.68 -12.71 18.66
C ALA A 225 -8.07 -12.36 20.10
N ALA A 226 -7.45 -12.98 21.12
CA ALA A 226 -7.67 -12.60 22.51
C ALA A 226 -7.27 -11.14 22.81
N SER A 227 -6.16 -10.67 22.23
CA SER A 227 -5.74 -9.26 22.35
C SER A 227 -6.63 -8.31 21.54
N LEU A 228 -7.16 -8.77 20.40
CA LEU A 228 -8.09 -8.01 19.55
C LEU A 228 -9.44 -7.81 20.24
N PHE A 229 -10.03 -8.86 20.80
CA PHE A 229 -11.29 -8.78 21.54
C PHE A 229 -11.18 -7.87 22.77
N ALA A 230 -10.03 -7.89 23.47
CA ALA A 230 -9.77 -6.95 24.56
C ALA A 230 -9.84 -5.48 24.12
N VAL A 231 -9.46 -5.17 22.88
CA VAL A 231 -9.53 -3.82 22.30
C VAL A 231 -10.93 -3.50 21.79
N LEU A 232 -11.62 -4.46 21.18
CA LEU A 232 -13.00 -4.31 20.73
C LEU A 232 -13.91 -3.88 21.88
N ILE A 233 -13.90 -4.57 23.01
CA ILE A 233 -14.67 -4.20 24.21
C ILE A 233 -14.44 -2.74 24.61
N GLN A 234 -13.16 -2.32 24.62
CA GLN A 234 -12.79 -0.98 25.04
C GLN A 234 -13.16 0.12 24.04
N GLN A 235 -13.37 -0.22 22.76
CA GLN A 235 -13.57 0.77 21.69
C GLN A 235 -15.02 0.80 21.21
N THR A 236 -15.71 -0.33 21.16
CA THR A 236 -17.08 -0.43 20.67
C THR A 236 -18.10 -0.64 21.80
N GLY A 237 -17.65 -0.94 23.02
CA GLY A 237 -18.55 -1.21 24.15
C GLY A 237 -19.25 -2.57 24.09
N LEU A 238 -18.76 -3.50 23.26
CA LEU A 238 -19.28 -4.88 23.19
C LEU A 238 -19.26 -5.53 24.58
N THR A 239 -20.39 -6.10 24.99
CA THR A 239 -20.53 -6.81 26.27
C THR A 239 -19.94 -8.21 26.20
N GLU A 240 -19.43 -8.73 27.32
CA GLU A 240 -18.69 -10.01 27.37
C GLU A 240 -19.48 -11.22 26.86
N GLY A 241 -20.82 -11.16 26.82
CA GLY A 241 -21.68 -12.25 26.33
C GLY A 241 -21.60 -12.54 24.83
N PHE A 242 -20.93 -11.70 24.03
CA PHE A 242 -20.75 -11.88 22.59
C PHE A 242 -19.29 -12.20 22.22
N ILE A 243 -18.50 -12.69 23.18
CA ILE A 243 -17.07 -12.90 23.02
C ILE A 243 -16.76 -14.39 23.15
N PRO A 244 -16.18 -15.02 22.11
CA PRO A 244 -16.08 -16.47 22.05
C PRO A 244 -15.11 -17.09 23.05
N PHE A 245 -14.08 -16.35 23.49
CA PHE A 245 -13.09 -16.89 24.43
C PHE A 245 -12.33 -15.78 25.18
N PRO A 246 -11.60 -16.11 26.26
CA PRO A 246 -11.04 -15.13 27.19
C PRO A 246 -10.12 -14.09 26.53
N GLN A 247 -10.37 -12.84 26.87
CA GLN A 247 -9.58 -11.69 26.43
C GLN A 247 -8.21 -11.58 27.11
N LYS A 248 -7.22 -11.05 26.38
CA LYS A 248 -5.86 -10.88 26.89
C LYS A 248 -5.40 -9.43 26.79
N ARG A 249 -5.29 -8.75 27.94
CA ARG A 249 -4.75 -7.38 28.02
C ARG A 249 -3.22 -7.40 28.11
N ASP A 250 -2.56 -7.49 26.97
CA ASP A 250 -1.09 -7.56 26.87
C ASP A 250 -0.48 -6.41 26.04
N LYS A 251 0.84 -6.47 25.79
CA LYS A 251 1.55 -5.48 24.95
C LYS A 251 0.95 -5.41 23.53
N LEU A 252 0.46 -6.52 23.00
CA LEU A 252 -0.17 -6.58 21.68
C LEU A 252 -1.49 -5.80 21.67
N SER A 253 -2.35 -5.96 22.69
CA SER A 253 -3.60 -5.19 22.80
C SER A 253 -3.35 -3.67 22.84
N LYS A 254 -2.33 -3.21 23.56
CA LYS A 254 -1.91 -1.80 23.57
C LYS A 254 -1.42 -1.32 22.20
N THR A 255 -0.73 -2.19 21.47
CA THR A 255 -0.22 -1.90 20.12
C THR A 255 -1.36 -1.80 19.12
N ILE A 256 -2.31 -2.75 19.14
CA ILE A 256 -3.53 -2.72 18.33
C ILE A 256 -4.26 -1.40 18.57
N LYS A 257 -4.52 -1.05 19.84
CA LYS A 257 -5.21 0.20 20.20
C LYS A 257 -4.50 1.46 19.67
N LYS A 258 -3.17 1.48 19.67
CA LYS A 258 -2.38 2.62 19.13
C LYS A 258 -2.54 2.77 17.61
N TYR A 259 -2.75 1.66 16.90
CA TYR A 259 -2.85 1.63 15.44
C TYR A 259 -4.27 1.90 14.92
N ILE A 260 -5.27 1.96 15.79
CA ILE A 260 -6.63 2.39 15.43
C ILE A 260 -6.62 3.88 15.08
N LYS A 261 -7.29 4.23 13.98
CA LYS A 261 -7.49 5.61 13.52
C LYS A 261 -8.96 5.90 13.26
#